data_AF-A0A4S8MD03-F1
#
_entry.id   AF-A0A4S8MD03-F1
#
_cell.length_a   1.000
_cell.length_b   1.000
_cell.length_c   1.000
_cell.angle_alpha   90.00
_cell.angle_beta   90.00
_cell.angle_gamma   90.00
#
_symmetry.space_group_name_H-M   'P 1'
#
loop_
_entity.id
_entity.type
_entity.pdbx_description
1 polymer ?
#
loop_
_entity_poly.entity_id
_entity_poly.type
_entity_poly.pdbx_seq_one_letter_code
_entity_poly.pdbx_strand_id
1 'polypeptide(L)'
;MLLSGNPFVGADFFDSYICAFVKILLGYDPENPRKEGGLLGKVKAYYGCVEAQGRGSLHCHMLVWLEGGLNPNEIRERVLSQSHSDFTERLVRYLDDVISTDIPEVDVESDLPHPCLLRHVRKRKDESKTNFDSRRRSDLRRLVEKTQVHKHNFTCYKYWKGGSSPKTCRFDLDEKNVRASTSVDPNTGEIFLRQCNGLINPYNPTMLSAMRCNMDIKFIGSGTSAKAILYYVTDYITKAQLKAHVAFGALDAALKRLGPYDANCETLSERGKQLLNRCAYMMLSHQELSAQQVASYLMEYGDYYSSHNFKPLLWTQFEKFIDDQCHSAECY
;
A
#
# COMPACT_ATOMS: atom_id res chain seq x y z
N MET A 1 7.45 -2.74 -20.68
CA MET A 1 7.22 -4.03 -19.99
C MET A 1 5.72 -4.25 -19.98
N LEU A 2 5.20 -4.87 -21.04
CA LEU A 2 3.86 -5.47 -20.96
C LEU A 2 3.99 -6.56 -19.90
N LEU A 3 3.16 -6.54 -18.85
CA LEU A 3 2.92 -7.78 -18.10
C LEU A 3 2.68 -8.86 -19.14
N SER A 4 3.41 -9.97 -19.00
CA SER A 4 3.53 -11.03 -20.00
C SER A 4 2.24 -11.21 -20.79
N GLY A 5 2.34 -11.35 -22.12
CA GLY A 5 1.19 -11.73 -22.96
C GLY A 5 0.52 -13.02 -22.51
N ASN A 6 1.14 -13.76 -21.58
CA ASN A 6 0.54 -14.82 -20.78
C ASN A 6 0.10 -14.30 -19.38
N PRO A 7 -1.20 -14.27 -19.08
CA PRO A 7 -1.70 -13.81 -17.78
C PRO A 7 -1.34 -14.72 -16.60
N PHE A 8 -1.14 -16.02 -16.82
CA PHE A 8 -0.75 -16.98 -15.77
C PHE A 8 0.65 -16.71 -15.24
N VAL A 9 1.60 -16.40 -16.13
CA VAL A 9 2.96 -16.01 -15.73
C VAL A 9 2.96 -14.71 -14.93
N GLY A 10 2.07 -13.77 -15.29
CA GLY A 10 1.91 -12.52 -14.56
C GLY A 10 1.35 -12.73 -13.15
N ALA A 11 0.36 -13.61 -13.01
CA ALA A 11 -0.22 -13.97 -11.72
C ALA A 11 0.78 -14.73 -10.83
N ASP A 12 1.48 -15.71 -11.39
CA ASP A 12 2.50 -16.50 -10.68
C ASP A 12 3.67 -15.65 -10.19
N PHE A 13 4.18 -14.76 -11.05
CA PHE A 13 5.21 -13.82 -10.64
C PHE A 13 4.74 -12.91 -9.51
N PHE A 14 3.51 -12.39 -9.59
CA PHE A 14 2.95 -11.53 -8.56
C PHE A 14 2.81 -12.27 -7.22
N ASP A 15 2.25 -13.47 -7.22
CA ASP A 15 2.09 -14.29 -6.01
C ASP A 15 3.44 -14.62 -5.37
N SER A 16 4.37 -15.15 -6.17
CA SER A 16 5.74 -15.45 -5.73
C SER A 16 6.43 -14.22 -5.12
N TYR A 17 6.20 -13.05 -5.72
CA TYR A 17 6.79 -11.79 -5.26
C TYR A 17 6.20 -11.32 -3.92
N ILE A 18 4.88 -11.37 -3.74
CA ILE A 18 4.22 -11.00 -2.48
C ILE A 18 4.58 -12.00 -1.36
N CYS A 19 4.54 -13.30 -1.64
CA CYS A 19 4.94 -14.35 -0.70
C CYS A 19 6.41 -14.16 -0.26
N ALA A 20 7.32 -13.87 -1.19
CA ALA A 20 8.71 -13.57 -0.86
C ALA A 20 8.87 -12.26 -0.06
N PHE A 21 8.10 -11.22 -0.38
CA PHE A 21 8.09 -9.96 0.36
C PHE A 21 7.70 -10.19 1.83
N VAL A 22 6.60 -10.89 2.08
CA VAL A 22 6.12 -11.21 3.44
C VAL A 22 7.12 -12.10 4.19
N LYS A 23 7.58 -13.19 3.56
CA LYS A 23 8.46 -14.15 4.22
C LYS A 23 9.86 -13.59 4.50
N ILE A 24 10.44 -12.88 3.54
CA ILE A 24 11.85 -12.48 3.59
C ILE A 24 12.04 -11.07 4.14
N LEU A 25 11.30 -10.08 3.62
CA LEU A 25 11.48 -8.68 4.01
C LEU A 25 10.69 -8.36 5.28
N LEU A 26 9.43 -8.77 5.37
CA LEU A 26 8.66 -8.62 6.62
C LEU A 26 9.05 -9.66 7.68
N GLY A 27 9.75 -10.73 7.28
CA GLY A 27 10.24 -11.75 8.21
C GLY A 27 9.12 -12.57 8.85
N TYR A 28 7.94 -12.64 8.24
CA TYR A 28 6.80 -13.38 8.76
C TYR A 28 6.76 -14.78 8.12
N ASP A 29 7.15 -15.78 8.89
CA ASP A 29 7.08 -17.19 8.53
C ASP A 29 6.61 -18.00 9.74
N PRO A 30 5.32 -18.41 9.79
CA PRO A 30 4.79 -19.19 10.90
C PRO A 30 5.49 -20.55 11.09
N GLU A 31 6.02 -21.13 10.02
CA GLU A 31 6.73 -22.41 10.09
C GLU A 31 8.15 -22.24 10.64
N ASN A 32 8.77 -21.07 10.39
CA ASN A 32 10.14 -20.75 10.81
C ASN A 32 10.23 -19.33 11.38
N PRO A 33 9.66 -19.06 12.56
CA PRO A 33 9.55 -17.71 13.10
C PRO A 33 10.93 -17.13 13.42
N ARG A 34 11.21 -15.94 12.86
CA ARG A 34 12.45 -15.20 13.14
C ARG A 34 12.38 -14.53 14.51
N LYS A 35 13.44 -14.70 15.32
CA LYS A 35 13.55 -14.04 16.63
C LYS A 35 13.65 -12.52 16.54
N GLU A 36 14.43 -12.01 15.57
CA GLU A 36 14.77 -10.59 15.45
C GLU A 36 13.75 -9.77 14.63
N GLY A 37 12.74 -10.42 14.04
CA GLY A 37 11.76 -9.77 13.16
C GLY A 37 12.25 -9.58 11.72
N GLY A 38 11.51 -8.77 10.95
CA GLY A 38 11.86 -8.37 9.59
C GLY A 38 12.44 -6.96 9.52
N LEU A 39 12.51 -6.44 8.30
CA LEU A 39 13.08 -5.13 7.96
C LEU A 39 12.47 -3.96 8.74
N LEU A 40 11.16 -4.02 9.01
CA LEU A 40 10.42 -2.98 9.73
C LEU A 40 10.22 -3.33 11.21
N GLY A 41 10.90 -4.37 11.71
CA GLY A 41 10.66 -4.94 13.03
C GLY A 41 9.83 -6.22 12.99
N LYS A 42 9.41 -6.68 14.17
CA LYS A 42 8.71 -7.96 14.32
C LYS A 42 7.24 -7.82 13.94
N VAL A 43 6.81 -8.56 12.92
CA VAL A 43 5.41 -8.55 12.46
C VAL A 43 4.56 -9.46 13.35
N LYS A 44 3.44 -8.94 13.83
CA LYS A 44 2.44 -9.67 14.61
C LYS A 44 1.30 -10.19 13.74
N ALA A 45 0.89 -9.40 12.75
CA ALA A 45 -0.15 -9.77 11.80
C ALA A 45 0.00 -8.98 10.50
N TYR A 46 -0.61 -9.46 9.44
CA TYR A 46 -0.87 -8.71 8.21
C TYR A 46 -2.15 -9.20 7.54
N TYR A 47 -2.71 -8.32 6.72
CA TYR A 47 -3.81 -8.62 5.81
C TYR A 47 -3.63 -7.78 4.55
N GLY A 48 -3.74 -8.39 3.38
CA GLY A 48 -3.67 -7.68 2.11
C GLY A 48 -4.71 -8.15 1.11
N CYS A 49 -5.28 -7.20 0.38
CA CYS A 49 -6.23 -7.44 -0.71
C CYS A 49 -5.53 -7.24 -2.05
N VAL A 50 -5.88 -8.07 -3.04
CA VAL A 50 -5.35 -8.03 -4.40
C VAL A 50 -6.40 -7.40 -5.32
N GLU A 51 -5.98 -6.41 -6.09
CA GLU A 51 -6.80 -5.76 -7.10
C GLU A 51 -6.09 -5.73 -8.46
N ALA A 52 -6.84 -5.67 -9.55
CA ALA A 52 -6.28 -5.23 -10.82
C ALA A 52 -6.33 -3.71 -10.95
N GLN A 53 -5.20 -3.11 -11.33
CA GLN A 53 -5.18 -1.72 -11.74
C GLN A 53 -5.85 -1.59 -13.12
N GLY A 54 -6.21 -0.37 -13.55
CA GLY A 54 -6.90 -0.10 -14.82
C GLY A 54 -6.19 -0.52 -16.12
N ARG A 55 -5.02 -1.18 -16.04
CA ARG A 55 -4.34 -1.84 -17.16
C ARG A 55 -4.20 -3.37 -16.98
N GLY A 56 -4.92 -3.93 -16.02
CA GLY A 56 -4.97 -5.37 -15.73
C GLY A 56 -3.88 -5.91 -14.78
N SER A 57 -2.90 -5.08 -14.40
CA SER A 57 -1.81 -5.48 -13.50
C SER A 57 -2.32 -5.75 -12.09
N LEU A 58 -1.96 -6.90 -11.51
CA LEU A 58 -2.22 -7.18 -10.11
C LEU A 58 -1.40 -6.27 -9.21
N HIS A 59 -2.00 -5.79 -8.15
CA HIS A 59 -1.35 -5.04 -7.08
C HIS A 59 -2.01 -5.38 -5.74
N CYS A 60 -1.25 -5.26 -4.65
CA CYS A 60 -1.71 -5.57 -3.30
C CYS A 60 -1.80 -4.29 -2.46
N HIS A 61 -2.93 -4.08 -1.81
CA HIS A 61 -3.06 -3.16 -0.67
C HIS A 61 -2.92 -3.97 0.61
N MET A 62 -1.94 -3.66 1.46
CA MET A 62 -1.64 -4.47 2.64
C MET A 62 -1.52 -3.60 3.89
N LEU A 63 -2.12 -4.08 4.98
CA LEU A 63 -1.86 -3.64 6.35
C LEU A 63 -0.94 -4.63 7.03
N VAL A 64 0.08 -4.11 7.71
CA VAL A 64 1.05 -4.89 8.48
C VAL A 64 1.09 -4.31 9.88
N TRP A 65 0.82 -5.16 10.87
CA TRP A 65 0.87 -4.81 12.28
C TRP A 65 2.19 -5.28 12.88
N LEU A 66 2.96 -4.33 13.40
CA LEU A 66 4.21 -4.59 14.10
C LEU A 66 3.93 -4.83 15.59
N GLU A 67 4.68 -5.74 16.19
CA GLU A 67 4.68 -5.94 17.64
C GLU A 67 5.18 -4.68 18.34
N GLY A 68 4.42 -4.19 19.32
CA GLY A 68 4.72 -2.93 20.00
C GLY A 68 4.40 -1.68 19.16
N GLY A 69 3.71 -1.81 18.02
CA GLY A 69 3.20 -0.69 17.25
C GLY A 69 2.17 0.11 18.06
N LEU A 70 2.59 1.26 18.57
CA LEU A 70 1.74 2.16 19.35
C LEU A 70 0.81 2.95 18.42
N ASN A 71 -0.34 3.37 18.96
CA ASN A 71 -1.19 4.28 18.21
C ASN A 71 -0.55 5.70 18.15
N PRO A 72 -0.87 6.52 17.14
CA PRO A 72 -0.26 7.85 16.98
C PRO A 72 -0.42 8.80 18.18
N ASN A 73 -1.52 8.68 18.94
CA ASN A 73 -1.73 9.51 20.13
C ASN A 73 -0.79 9.07 21.27
N GLU A 74 -0.63 7.77 21.49
CA GLU A 74 0.33 7.22 22.46
C GLU A 74 1.77 7.58 22.09
N ILE A 75 2.14 7.53 20.80
CA ILE A 75 3.46 7.98 20.34
C ILE A 75 3.65 9.45 20.74
N ARG A 76 2.67 10.32 20.41
CA ARG A 76 2.72 11.75 20.73
C ARG A 76 2.82 12.00 22.24
N GLU A 77 2.02 11.32 23.04
CA GLU A 77 2.04 11.45 24.51
C GLU A 77 3.40 11.05 25.09
N ARG A 78 3.97 9.93 24.62
CA ARG A 78 5.30 9.49 25.05
C ARG A 78 6.41 10.44 24.59
N VAL A 79 6.30 10.99 23.39
CA VAL A 79 7.25 11.97 22.86
C VAL A 79 7.24 13.26 23.66
N LEU A 80 6.05 13.74 24.07
CA LEU A 80 5.87 14.97 24.86
C LEU A 80 6.20 14.77 26.35
N SER A 81 6.14 13.54 26.86
CA SER A 81 6.45 13.25 28.25
C SER A 81 7.95 13.34 28.52
N GLN A 82 8.35 14.22 29.45
CA GLN A 82 9.74 14.34 29.91
C GLN A 82 10.27 13.05 30.56
N SER A 83 9.40 12.14 31.01
CA SER A 83 9.80 10.85 31.61
C SER A 83 10.19 9.78 30.57
N HIS A 84 10.12 10.09 29.28
CA HIS A 84 10.31 9.13 28.19
C HIS A 84 11.32 9.58 27.13
N SER A 85 12.36 10.33 27.52
CA SER A 85 13.42 10.77 26.58
C SER A 85 14.07 9.60 25.82
N ASP A 86 14.32 8.47 26.49
CA ASP A 86 14.83 7.23 25.88
C ASP A 86 13.88 6.68 24.79
N PHE A 87 12.57 6.83 24.93
CA PHE A 87 11.64 6.41 23.90
C PHE A 87 11.82 7.24 22.62
N THR A 88 11.86 8.57 22.75
CA THR A 88 12.02 9.49 21.61
C THR A 88 13.33 9.23 20.88
N GLU A 89 14.44 9.08 21.60
CA GLU A 89 15.74 8.78 21.01
C GLU A 89 15.74 7.45 20.24
N ARG A 90 15.15 6.39 20.82
CA ARG A 90 15.03 5.10 20.13
C ARG A 90 14.13 5.17 18.91
N LEU A 91 13.03 5.92 18.97
CA LEU A 91 12.12 6.12 17.84
C LEU A 91 12.83 6.86 16.70
N VAL A 92 13.52 7.96 16.99
CA VAL A 92 14.31 8.71 16.01
C VAL A 92 15.37 7.81 15.37
N ARG A 93 16.12 7.05 16.18
CA ARG A 93 17.12 6.10 15.67
C ARG A 93 16.52 5.03 14.77
N TYR A 94 15.36 4.49 15.14
CA TYR A 94 14.63 3.52 14.31
C TYR A 94 14.21 4.13 12.96
N LEU A 95 13.67 5.34 12.98
CA LEU A 95 13.22 6.03 11.75
C LEU A 95 14.40 6.37 10.83
N ASP A 96 15.52 6.84 11.39
CA ASP A 96 16.73 7.16 10.62
C ASP A 96 17.44 5.92 10.05
N ASP A 97 17.27 4.75 10.68
CA ASP A 97 17.77 3.47 10.18
C ASP A 97 16.89 2.90 9.04
N VAL A 98 15.58 3.06 9.17
CA VAL A 98 14.60 2.52 8.21
C VAL A 98 14.42 3.42 6.98
N ILE A 99 14.50 4.74 7.14
CA ILE A 99 14.15 5.73 6.12
C ILE A 99 15.40 6.53 5.72
N SER A 100 15.80 6.36 4.46
CA SER A 100 16.89 7.10 3.83
C SER A 100 16.34 8.10 2.81
N THR A 101 17.03 9.23 2.72
CA THR A 101 16.74 10.34 1.80
C THR A 101 18.02 10.84 1.14
N ASP A 102 19.06 9.99 1.12
CA ASP A 102 20.39 10.29 0.61
C ASP A 102 20.73 9.48 -0.65
N ILE A 103 21.66 10.02 -1.44
CA ILE A 103 22.31 9.30 -2.55
C ILE A 103 23.66 8.82 -2.02
N PRO A 104 23.94 7.50 -2.03
CA PRO A 104 25.23 6.99 -1.59
C PRO A 104 26.41 7.65 -2.34
N GLU A 105 27.39 8.18 -1.60
CA GLU A 105 28.60 8.79 -2.16
C GLU A 105 29.63 7.72 -2.56
N VAL A 106 29.47 7.18 -3.76
CA VAL A 106 30.35 6.16 -4.35
C VAL A 106 30.44 6.33 -5.85
N ASP A 107 31.59 5.96 -6.42
CA ASP A 107 31.76 5.93 -7.86
C ASP A 107 30.89 4.85 -8.51
N VAL A 108 30.35 5.16 -9.68
CA VAL A 108 29.45 4.30 -10.44
C VAL A 108 29.85 4.27 -11.90
N GLU A 109 29.89 3.07 -12.48
CA GLU A 109 30.05 2.88 -13.91
C GLU A 109 28.79 3.35 -14.66
N SER A 110 28.95 4.32 -15.57
CA SER A 110 27.85 4.98 -16.28
C SER A 110 27.17 4.12 -17.35
N ASP A 111 27.88 3.11 -17.88
CA ASP A 111 27.51 2.45 -19.14
C ASP A 111 26.63 1.22 -18.94
N LEU A 112 26.29 0.89 -17.69
CA LEU A 112 25.47 -0.28 -17.38
C LEU A 112 23.97 -0.02 -17.69
N PRO A 113 23.20 -1.04 -18.12
CA PRO A 113 21.75 -0.95 -18.31
C PRO A 113 21.01 -0.51 -17.06
N HIS A 114 19.77 -0.01 -17.21
CA HIS A 114 18.94 0.44 -16.09
C HIS A 114 18.93 -0.58 -14.94
N PRO A 115 19.22 -0.18 -13.68
CA PRO A 115 19.48 -1.13 -12.59
C PRO A 115 18.27 -2.04 -12.29
N CYS A 116 17.04 -1.59 -12.52
CA CYS A 116 15.83 -2.41 -12.39
C CYS A 116 15.77 -3.63 -13.34
N LEU A 117 16.56 -3.64 -14.41
CA LEU A 117 16.64 -4.76 -15.35
C LEU A 117 17.72 -5.78 -14.95
N LEU A 118 18.53 -5.44 -13.95
CA LEU A 118 19.63 -6.27 -13.46
C LEU A 118 19.20 -7.06 -12.23
N ARG A 119 19.85 -8.20 -12.00
CA ARG A 119 19.71 -8.95 -10.75
C ARG A 119 20.44 -8.24 -9.61
N HIS A 120 19.97 -8.48 -8.38
CA HIS A 120 20.66 -7.99 -7.18
C HIS A 120 22.13 -8.48 -7.13
N VAL A 121 23.01 -7.63 -6.59
CA VAL A 121 24.43 -7.91 -6.43
C VAL A 121 24.63 -9.11 -5.50
N ARG A 122 25.20 -10.20 -6.01
CA ARG A 122 25.56 -11.38 -5.21
C ARG A 122 27.04 -11.36 -4.84
N LYS A 123 27.36 -11.81 -3.63
CA LYS A 123 28.74 -12.01 -3.18
C LYS A 123 29.38 -13.14 -3.98
N ARG A 124 30.56 -12.91 -4.54
CA ARG A 124 31.32 -13.94 -5.26
C ARG A 124 32.09 -14.82 -4.26
N LYS A 125 32.42 -16.06 -4.65
CA LYS A 125 33.01 -17.07 -3.74
C LYS A 125 34.29 -16.57 -3.04
N ASP A 126 35.17 -15.90 -3.78
CA ASP A 126 36.50 -15.47 -3.29
C ASP A 126 36.60 -13.94 -3.08
N GLU A 127 35.45 -13.26 -2.97
CA GLU A 127 35.42 -11.81 -2.85
C GLU A 127 35.47 -11.36 -1.38
N SER A 128 36.34 -10.36 -1.12
CA SER A 128 36.42 -9.70 0.17
C SER A 128 35.11 -8.99 0.52
N LYS A 129 34.81 -8.87 1.83
CA LYS A 129 33.61 -8.15 2.28
C LYS A 129 33.58 -6.71 1.76
N THR A 130 34.72 -6.03 1.78
CA THR A 130 34.87 -4.65 1.29
C THR A 130 34.53 -4.51 -0.19
N ASN A 131 34.99 -5.43 -1.05
CA ASN A 131 34.70 -5.38 -2.48
C ASN A 131 33.21 -5.65 -2.74
N PHE A 132 32.63 -6.63 -2.04
CA PHE A 132 31.20 -6.91 -2.13
C PHE A 132 30.35 -5.71 -1.69
N ASP A 133 30.66 -5.12 -0.54
CA ASP A 133 29.95 -3.95 -0.01
C ASP A 133 30.11 -2.74 -0.93
N SER A 134 31.28 -2.54 -1.54
CA SER A 134 31.51 -1.50 -2.54
C SER A 134 30.58 -1.68 -3.75
N ARG A 135 30.54 -2.87 -4.37
CA ARG A 135 29.63 -3.15 -5.49
C ARG A 135 28.16 -2.99 -5.11
N ARG A 136 27.78 -3.39 -3.90
CA ARG A 136 26.41 -3.23 -3.39
C ARG A 136 26.04 -1.75 -3.25
N ARG A 137 26.94 -0.91 -2.73
CA ARG A 137 26.72 0.54 -2.63
C ARG A 137 26.62 1.20 -4.00
N SER A 138 27.48 0.82 -4.96
CA SER A 138 27.41 1.36 -6.32
C SER A 138 26.10 0.96 -7.01
N ASP A 139 25.62 -0.27 -6.83
CA ASP A 139 24.30 -0.68 -7.34
C ASP A 139 23.14 0.07 -6.68
N LEU A 140 23.19 0.25 -5.35
CA LEU A 140 22.20 1.04 -4.62
C LEU A 140 22.16 2.50 -5.11
N ARG A 141 23.33 3.14 -5.28
CA ARG A 141 23.41 4.50 -5.83
C ARG A 141 22.69 4.60 -7.16
N ARG A 142 22.97 3.67 -8.09
CA ARG A 142 22.31 3.64 -9.41
C ARG A 142 20.80 3.47 -9.27
N LEU A 143 20.33 2.61 -8.37
CA LEU A 143 18.90 2.46 -8.10
C LEU A 143 18.28 3.77 -7.60
N VAL A 144 18.89 4.43 -6.62
CA VAL A 144 18.40 5.70 -6.05
C VAL A 144 18.34 6.78 -7.13
N GLU A 145 19.42 6.99 -7.89
CA GLU A 145 19.48 7.97 -8.97
C GLU A 145 18.43 7.76 -10.05
N LYS A 146 18.13 6.50 -10.38
CA LYS A 146 17.20 6.16 -11.47
C LYS A 146 15.75 6.04 -11.02
N THR A 147 15.49 5.76 -9.74
CA THR A 147 14.13 5.42 -9.26
C THR A 147 13.61 6.31 -8.14
N GLN A 148 14.46 7.01 -7.39
CA GLN A 148 14.04 7.81 -6.23
C GLN A 148 14.21 9.32 -6.43
N VAL A 149 15.07 9.75 -7.35
CA VAL A 149 15.24 11.17 -7.67
C VAL A 149 14.02 11.68 -8.43
N HIS A 150 13.27 12.57 -7.79
CA HIS A 150 12.09 13.20 -8.36
C HIS A 150 12.48 14.13 -9.51
N LYS A 151 11.70 14.06 -10.59
CA LYS A 151 11.77 14.99 -11.70
C LYS A 151 10.40 15.59 -11.88
N HIS A 152 10.27 16.89 -11.61
CA HIS A 152 8.97 17.54 -11.73
C HIS A 152 8.42 17.41 -13.15
N ASN A 153 7.13 17.14 -13.23
CA ASN A 153 6.39 17.08 -14.48
C ASN A 153 4.99 17.68 -14.27
N PHE A 154 4.16 17.67 -15.30
CA PHE A 154 2.81 18.27 -15.24
C PHE A 154 1.94 17.72 -14.09
N THR A 155 2.14 16.46 -13.67
CA THR A 155 1.36 15.86 -12.56
C THR A 155 1.68 16.50 -11.21
N CYS A 156 2.90 17.03 -11.04
CA CYS A 156 3.32 17.72 -9.83
C CYS A 156 2.49 18.98 -9.60
N TYR A 157 2.04 19.60 -10.69
CA TYR A 157 1.30 20.86 -10.69
C TYR A 157 -0.17 20.67 -11.06
N LYS A 158 -0.70 19.44 -10.95
CA LYS A 158 -2.09 19.10 -11.31
C LYS A 158 -3.13 20.00 -10.63
N TYR A 159 -2.85 20.43 -9.41
CA TYR A 159 -3.76 21.27 -8.60
C TYR A 159 -3.37 22.75 -8.57
N TRP A 160 -2.36 23.14 -9.36
CA TRP A 160 -1.94 24.53 -9.45
C TRP A 160 -3.01 25.33 -10.20
N LYS A 161 -3.56 26.37 -9.55
CA LYS A 161 -4.69 27.14 -10.06
C LYS A 161 -4.29 28.25 -11.05
N GLY A 162 -3.00 28.39 -11.37
CA GLY A 162 -2.49 29.43 -12.25
C GLY A 162 -2.29 30.78 -11.55
N GLY A 163 -2.02 31.83 -12.34
CA GLY A 163 -1.87 33.20 -11.88
C GLY A 163 -0.60 33.45 -11.07
N SER A 164 -0.73 34.19 -9.96
CA SER A 164 0.36 34.57 -9.04
C SER A 164 0.67 33.51 -7.98
N SER A 165 -0.10 32.41 -7.93
CA SER A 165 0.15 31.34 -6.96
C SER A 165 1.48 30.62 -7.29
N PRO A 166 2.35 30.35 -6.30
CA PRO A 166 3.59 29.64 -6.56
C PRO A 166 3.31 28.22 -7.05
N LYS A 167 4.13 27.74 -7.99
CA LYS A 167 4.11 26.33 -8.40
C LYS A 167 4.74 25.48 -7.31
N THR A 168 3.92 24.85 -6.48
CA THR A 168 4.37 23.89 -5.48
C THR A 168 4.19 22.47 -5.99
N CYS A 169 5.17 21.61 -5.73
CA CYS A 169 5.05 20.19 -6.04
C CYS A 169 3.98 19.57 -5.13
N ARG A 170 2.97 18.91 -5.71
CA ARG A 170 1.93 18.18 -4.96
C ARG A 170 2.50 17.18 -3.95
N PHE A 171 3.70 16.64 -4.21
CA PHE A 171 4.36 15.65 -3.36
C PHE A 171 5.28 16.26 -2.31
N ASP A 172 5.36 17.59 -2.24
CA ASP A 172 6.23 18.34 -1.32
C ASP A 172 7.73 18.05 -1.49
N LEU A 173 8.13 17.75 -2.73
CA LEU A 173 9.52 17.51 -3.12
C LEU A 173 10.08 18.77 -3.79
N ASP A 174 11.04 19.40 -3.13
CA ASP A 174 11.70 20.64 -3.54
C ASP A 174 13.15 20.62 -3.06
N GLU A 175 14.08 21.15 -3.84
CA GLU A 175 15.51 21.18 -3.49
C GLU A 175 15.79 21.89 -2.15
N LYS A 176 14.92 22.83 -1.75
CA LYS A 176 15.02 23.58 -0.49
C LYS A 176 14.51 22.79 0.71
N ASN A 177 13.78 21.69 0.49
CA ASN A 177 13.25 20.86 1.57
C ASN A 177 14.35 19.94 2.11
N VAL A 178 15.30 20.51 2.85
CA VAL A 178 16.42 19.78 3.44
C VAL A 178 16.44 19.93 4.96
N ARG A 179 16.72 18.82 5.65
CA ARG A 179 16.83 18.73 7.11
C ARG A 179 18.00 17.81 7.45
N ALA A 180 19.01 18.34 8.13
CA ALA A 180 20.26 17.62 8.41
C ALA A 180 20.07 16.44 9.40
N SER A 181 19.10 16.55 10.30
CA SER A 181 18.77 15.52 11.29
C SER A 181 17.26 15.46 11.51
N THR A 182 16.80 14.33 12.04
CA THR A 182 15.43 14.19 12.53
C THR A 182 15.27 15.02 13.81
N SER A 183 14.20 15.81 13.90
CA SER A 183 13.90 16.64 15.07
C SER A 183 12.46 16.44 15.52
N VAL A 184 12.19 16.85 16.75
CA VAL A 184 10.86 16.76 17.37
C VAL A 184 10.47 18.13 17.89
N ASP A 185 9.25 18.57 17.58
CA ASP A 185 8.68 19.78 18.17
C ASP A 185 8.28 19.50 19.64
N PRO A 186 8.87 20.21 20.62
CA PRO A 186 8.62 19.96 22.03
C PRO A 186 7.21 20.33 22.49
N ASN A 187 6.47 21.14 21.74
CA ASN A 187 5.13 21.58 22.09
C ASN A 187 4.05 20.71 21.44
N THR A 188 4.28 20.30 20.19
CA THR A 188 3.28 19.53 19.43
C THR A 188 3.56 18.02 19.41
N GLY A 189 4.81 17.62 19.64
CA GLY A 189 5.26 16.22 19.51
C GLY A 189 5.39 15.78 18.05
N GLU A 190 5.34 16.71 17.10
CA GLU A 190 5.52 16.42 15.68
C GLU A 190 6.97 16.06 15.36
N ILE A 191 7.16 14.98 14.60
CA ILE A 191 8.48 14.48 14.22
C ILE A 191 8.78 14.91 12.78
N PHE A 192 9.83 15.70 12.61
CA PHE A 192 10.34 16.11 11.31
C PHE A 192 11.52 15.24 10.92
N LEU A 193 11.32 14.32 9.97
CA LEU A 193 12.35 13.39 9.53
C LEU A 193 13.52 14.09 8.82
N ARG A 194 14.73 13.55 9.02
CA ARG A 194 15.93 13.90 8.26
C ARG A 194 15.67 13.80 6.76
N GLN A 195 15.99 14.86 6.03
CA GLN A 195 15.86 14.96 4.57
C GLN A 195 17.20 15.46 4.00
N CYS A 196 18.09 14.55 3.60
CA CYS A 196 19.40 14.91 3.08
C CYS A 196 19.33 15.57 1.70
N ASN A 197 18.33 15.21 0.89
CA ASN A 197 18.08 15.82 -0.40
C ASN A 197 16.57 15.95 -0.64
N GLY A 198 16.06 17.16 -0.79
CA GLY A 198 14.61 17.42 -0.89
C GLY A 198 13.92 16.95 -2.17
N LEU A 199 14.68 16.47 -3.17
CA LEU A 199 14.14 15.82 -4.37
C LEU A 199 14.10 14.30 -4.29
N ILE A 200 14.58 13.69 -3.20
CA ILE A 200 14.57 12.24 -3.06
C ILE A 200 13.28 11.80 -2.38
N ASN A 201 12.55 10.90 -3.04
CA ASN A 201 11.50 10.12 -2.41
C ASN A 201 12.13 9.30 -1.27
N PRO A 202 11.65 9.44 -0.02
CA PRO A 202 12.15 8.64 1.08
C PRO A 202 12.03 7.15 0.79
N TYR A 203 13.10 6.39 1.02
CA TYR A 203 13.17 4.97 0.68
C TYR A 203 13.83 4.15 1.79
N ASN A 204 13.63 2.83 1.77
CA ASN A 204 14.42 1.92 2.59
C ASN A 204 15.52 1.28 1.72
N PRO A 205 16.82 1.40 2.04
CA PRO A 205 17.91 0.89 1.21
C PRO A 205 17.84 -0.61 0.91
N THR A 206 17.46 -1.42 1.90
CA THR A 206 17.34 -2.87 1.77
C THR A 206 16.15 -3.24 0.89
N MET A 207 15.00 -2.60 1.13
CA MET A 207 13.78 -2.83 0.34
C MET A 207 13.99 -2.42 -1.13
N LEU A 208 14.58 -1.24 -1.37
CA LEU A 208 14.90 -0.77 -2.71
C LEU A 208 15.87 -1.72 -3.44
N SER A 209 16.89 -2.23 -2.74
CA SER A 209 17.85 -3.16 -3.31
C SER A 209 17.24 -4.51 -3.69
N ALA A 210 16.25 -4.98 -2.92
CA ALA A 210 15.55 -6.24 -3.13
C ALA A 210 14.47 -6.12 -4.21
N MET A 211 13.64 -5.08 -4.12
CA MET A 211 12.49 -4.85 -5.00
C MET A 211 12.87 -4.22 -6.33
N ARG A 212 13.94 -3.42 -6.34
CA ARG A 212 14.53 -2.74 -7.51
C ARG A 212 13.50 -1.94 -8.31
N CYS A 213 12.58 -1.26 -7.63
CA CYS A 213 11.58 -0.38 -8.23
C CYS A 213 11.42 0.90 -7.39
N ASN A 214 10.76 1.92 -7.96
CA ASN A 214 10.43 3.12 -7.20
C ASN A 214 9.58 2.75 -5.96
N MET A 215 9.81 3.43 -4.85
CA MET A 215 9.08 3.27 -3.60
C MET A 215 8.99 4.60 -2.87
N ASP A 216 8.12 4.69 -1.88
CA ASP A 216 7.96 5.86 -1.00
C ASP A 216 7.58 5.34 0.39
N ILE A 217 8.46 5.53 1.38
CA ILE A 217 8.21 5.12 2.77
C ILE A 217 8.09 6.35 3.66
N LYS A 218 6.97 6.47 4.38
CA LYS A 218 6.67 7.64 5.21
C LYS A 218 6.27 7.23 6.61
N PHE A 219 6.82 7.94 7.59
CA PHE A 219 6.40 7.83 8.97
C PHE A 219 5.20 8.73 9.23
N ILE A 220 4.15 8.16 9.83
CA ILE A 220 2.90 8.86 10.11
C ILE A 220 2.68 8.88 11.61
N GLY A 221 3.21 9.91 12.28
CA GLY A 221 3.32 9.96 13.73
C GLY A 221 2.22 10.71 14.48
N SER A 222 1.47 11.61 13.84
CA SER A 222 0.58 12.51 14.59
C SER A 222 -0.70 12.96 13.85
N GLY A 223 -1.71 13.30 14.67
CA GLY A 223 -2.82 14.21 14.34
C GLY A 223 -3.72 13.83 13.17
N THR A 224 -4.18 14.86 12.46
CA THR A 224 -5.07 14.79 11.29
C THR A 224 -4.46 13.99 10.14
N SER A 225 -3.13 14.01 9.98
CA SER A 225 -2.40 13.25 8.96
C SER A 225 -2.53 11.74 9.15
N ALA A 226 -2.44 11.26 10.41
CA ALA A 226 -2.67 9.86 10.72
C ALA A 226 -4.12 9.42 10.44
N LYS A 227 -5.10 10.23 10.84
CA LYS A 227 -6.53 9.95 10.54
C LYS A 227 -6.79 9.95 9.03
N ALA A 228 -6.27 10.94 8.29
CA ALA A 228 -6.44 11.03 6.85
C ALA A 228 -5.85 9.82 6.11
N ILE A 229 -4.70 9.33 6.55
CA ILE A 229 -4.06 8.15 5.95
C ILE A 229 -4.78 6.87 6.32
N LEU A 230 -5.29 6.73 7.56
CA LEU A 230 -6.17 5.62 7.93
C LEU A 230 -7.40 5.57 7.02
N TYR A 231 -8.07 6.70 6.80
CA TYR A 231 -9.20 6.77 5.85
C TYR A 231 -8.77 6.44 4.43
N TYR A 232 -7.63 6.97 3.97
CA TYR A 232 -7.10 6.68 2.65
C TYR A 232 -6.85 5.18 2.48
N VAL A 233 -6.07 4.56 3.36
CA VAL A 233 -5.74 3.13 3.29
C VAL A 233 -6.99 2.27 3.41
N THR A 234 -7.91 2.62 4.30
CA THR A 234 -9.20 1.93 4.43
C THR A 234 -9.98 1.99 3.13
N ASP A 235 -10.10 3.17 2.51
CA ASP A 235 -10.80 3.35 1.22
C ASP A 235 -10.22 2.49 0.09
N TYR A 236 -8.89 2.29 0.06
CA TYR A 236 -8.27 1.38 -0.92
C TYR A 236 -8.50 -0.09 -0.61
N ILE A 237 -8.50 -0.49 0.67
CA ILE A 237 -8.71 -1.89 1.06
C ILE A 237 -10.18 -2.28 0.94
N THR A 238 -11.10 -1.35 1.21
CA THR A 238 -12.55 -1.55 1.15
C THR A 238 -13.15 -1.07 -0.16
N LYS A 239 -12.31 -0.83 -1.18
CA LYS A 239 -12.75 -0.24 -2.43
C LYS A 239 -13.78 -1.14 -3.09
N ALA A 240 -14.95 -0.58 -3.36
CA ALA A 240 -16.01 -1.34 -4.00
C ALA A 240 -15.54 -1.82 -5.38
N GLN A 241 -15.65 -3.13 -5.62
CA GLN A 241 -15.31 -3.74 -6.91
C GLN A 241 -16.19 -3.18 -8.04
N LEU A 242 -17.41 -2.74 -7.73
CA LEU A 242 -18.35 -2.18 -8.70
C LEU A 242 -18.49 -0.66 -8.54
N LYS A 243 -18.13 0.08 -9.60
CA LYS A 243 -18.34 1.53 -9.64
C LYS A 243 -19.83 1.84 -9.81
N ALA A 244 -20.31 2.88 -9.11
CA ALA A 244 -21.72 3.26 -9.10
C ALA A 244 -22.31 3.47 -10.52
N HIS A 245 -21.59 4.07 -11.46
CA HIS A 245 -22.10 4.26 -12.83
C HIS A 245 -22.30 2.95 -13.59
N VAL A 246 -21.49 1.92 -13.31
CA VAL A 246 -21.68 0.57 -13.87
C VAL A 246 -22.94 -0.07 -13.26
N ALA A 247 -23.12 0.09 -11.94
CA ALA A 247 -24.34 -0.35 -11.26
C ALA A 247 -25.60 0.33 -11.82
N PHE A 248 -25.56 1.65 -12.05
CA PHE A 248 -26.68 2.39 -12.65
C PHE A 248 -26.94 1.99 -14.10
N GLY A 249 -25.91 1.78 -14.91
CA GLY A 249 -26.07 1.25 -16.27
C GLY A 249 -26.69 -0.15 -16.30
N ALA A 250 -26.27 -1.02 -15.38
CA ALA A 250 -26.87 -2.35 -15.21
C ALA A 250 -28.34 -2.28 -14.77
N LEU A 251 -28.68 -1.35 -13.87
CA LEU A 251 -30.05 -1.09 -13.42
C LEU A 251 -30.95 -0.62 -14.57
N ASP A 252 -30.49 0.37 -15.35
CA ASP A 252 -31.22 0.89 -16.52
C ASP A 252 -31.44 -0.20 -17.58
N ALA A 253 -30.40 -1.00 -17.87
CA ALA A 253 -30.51 -2.14 -18.78
C ALA A 253 -31.49 -3.22 -18.26
N ALA A 254 -31.47 -3.51 -16.95
CA ALA A 254 -32.39 -4.45 -16.33
C ALA A 254 -33.85 -3.98 -16.40
N LEU A 255 -34.10 -2.69 -16.16
CA LEU A 255 -35.43 -2.07 -16.27
C LEU A 255 -35.95 -2.13 -17.71
N LYS A 256 -35.12 -1.79 -18.70
CA LYS A 256 -35.48 -1.88 -20.12
C LYS A 256 -35.86 -3.30 -20.54
N ARG A 257 -35.18 -4.32 -20.01
CA ARG A 257 -35.46 -5.74 -20.28
C ARG A 257 -36.69 -6.30 -19.55
N LEU A 258 -37.13 -5.66 -18.46
CA LEU A 258 -38.32 -6.07 -17.71
C LEU A 258 -39.62 -5.66 -18.40
N GLY A 259 -39.57 -4.65 -19.29
CA GLY A 259 -40.75 -4.16 -20.00
C GLY A 259 -41.78 -3.50 -19.07
N PRO A 260 -42.95 -3.10 -19.60
CA PRO A 260 -44.03 -2.51 -18.80
C PRO A 260 -44.60 -3.51 -17.78
N TYR A 261 -45.19 -2.99 -16.71
CA TYR A 261 -45.91 -3.81 -15.72
C TYR A 261 -47.27 -4.22 -16.27
N ASP A 262 -47.60 -5.50 -16.17
CA ASP A 262 -48.94 -6.02 -16.43
C ASP A 262 -49.50 -6.69 -15.16
N ALA A 263 -50.49 -6.03 -14.55
CA ALA A 263 -51.13 -6.48 -13.33
C ALA A 263 -51.91 -7.80 -13.49
N ASN A 264 -52.19 -8.23 -14.73
CA ASN A 264 -52.88 -9.49 -15.01
C ASN A 264 -51.93 -10.70 -15.08
N CYS A 265 -50.64 -10.46 -15.33
CA CYS A 265 -49.66 -11.52 -15.57
C CYS A 265 -48.68 -11.73 -14.42
N GLU A 266 -48.48 -10.73 -13.55
CA GLU A 266 -47.53 -10.83 -12.43
C GLU A 266 -47.91 -9.97 -11.21
N THR A 267 -47.59 -10.48 -10.02
CA THR A 267 -47.73 -9.70 -8.79
C THR A 267 -46.59 -8.70 -8.61
N LEU A 268 -46.82 -7.65 -7.83
CA LEU A 268 -45.78 -6.68 -7.43
C LEU A 268 -44.58 -7.36 -6.75
N SER A 269 -44.81 -8.43 -5.97
CA SER A 269 -43.75 -9.18 -5.30
C SER A 269 -42.89 -9.96 -6.29
N GLU A 270 -43.52 -10.63 -7.27
CA GLU A 270 -42.81 -11.37 -8.32
C GLU A 270 -42.01 -10.44 -9.21
N ARG A 271 -42.61 -9.31 -9.62
CA ARG A 271 -41.91 -8.28 -10.39
C ARG A 271 -40.72 -7.71 -9.63
N GLY A 272 -40.87 -7.44 -8.33
CA GLY A 272 -39.78 -6.98 -7.46
C GLY A 272 -38.62 -7.99 -7.39
N LYS A 273 -38.93 -9.28 -7.21
CA LYS A 273 -37.91 -10.36 -7.23
C LYS A 273 -37.22 -10.46 -8.59
N GLN A 274 -37.97 -10.39 -9.69
CA GLN A 274 -37.41 -10.41 -11.04
C GLN A 274 -36.51 -9.21 -11.31
N LEU A 275 -36.89 -8.02 -10.84
CA LEU A 275 -36.07 -6.82 -10.93
C LEU A 275 -34.76 -7.00 -10.17
N LEU A 276 -34.79 -7.41 -8.91
CA LEU A 276 -33.59 -7.63 -8.10
C LEU A 276 -32.66 -8.66 -8.74
N ASN A 277 -33.20 -9.81 -9.16
CA ASN A 277 -32.42 -10.86 -9.80
C ASN A 277 -31.80 -10.38 -11.13
N ARG A 278 -32.56 -9.70 -11.98
CA ARG A 278 -32.03 -9.16 -13.24
C ARG A 278 -30.97 -8.10 -13.00
N CYS A 279 -31.16 -7.21 -12.03
CA CYS A 279 -30.15 -6.23 -11.66
C CYS A 279 -28.87 -6.91 -11.19
N ALA A 280 -28.98 -7.92 -10.32
CA ALA A 280 -27.83 -8.70 -9.85
C ALA A 280 -27.10 -9.40 -11.01
N TYR A 281 -27.80 -10.09 -11.90
CA TYR A 281 -27.18 -10.74 -13.07
C TYR A 281 -26.56 -9.75 -14.04
N MET A 282 -27.21 -8.60 -14.28
CA MET A 282 -26.66 -7.56 -15.15
C MET A 282 -25.40 -6.94 -14.52
N MET A 283 -25.42 -6.66 -13.22
CA MET A 283 -24.25 -6.14 -12.49
C MET A 283 -23.07 -7.11 -12.58
N LEU A 284 -23.30 -8.41 -12.41
CA LEU A 284 -22.28 -9.45 -12.60
C LEU A 284 -21.78 -9.51 -14.06
N SER A 285 -22.69 -9.43 -15.04
CA SER A 285 -22.32 -9.51 -16.46
C SER A 285 -21.50 -8.31 -16.96
N HIS A 286 -21.66 -7.15 -16.31
CA HIS A 286 -20.91 -5.93 -16.63
C HIS A 286 -19.64 -5.78 -15.80
N GLN A 287 -19.34 -6.73 -14.91
CA GLN A 287 -18.09 -6.75 -14.17
C GLN A 287 -16.97 -7.32 -15.06
N GLU A 288 -16.14 -6.43 -15.59
CA GLU A 288 -14.94 -6.81 -16.32
C GLU A 288 -13.83 -7.19 -15.32
N LEU A 289 -13.27 -8.40 -15.48
CA LEU A 289 -12.10 -8.86 -14.73
C LEU A 289 -10.89 -8.88 -15.65
N SER A 290 -9.72 -8.54 -15.11
CA SER A 290 -8.48 -8.66 -15.89
C SER A 290 -8.11 -10.12 -16.10
N ALA A 291 -7.45 -10.42 -17.22
CA ALA A 291 -6.99 -11.78 -17.50
C ALA A 291 -6.08 -12.33 -16.39
N GLN A 292 -5.26 -11.47 -15.77
CA GLN A 292 -4.39 -11.83 -14.65
C GLN A 292 -5.19 -12.12 -13.37
N GLN A 293 -6.28 -11.40 -13.09
CA GLN A 293 -7.16 -11.73 -11.96
C GLN A 293 -7.78 -13.11 -12.14
N VAL A 294 -8.33 -13.36 -13.33
CA VAL A 294 -8.91 -14.68 -13.66
C VAL A 294 -7.85 -15.77 -13.53
N ALA A 295 -6.64 -15.55 -14.04
CA ALA A 295 -5.55 -16.49 -13.89
C ALA A 295 -5.16 -16.73 -12.41
N SER A 296 -5.09 -15.69 -11.58
CA SER A 296 -4.82 -15.81 -10.13
C SER A 296 -5.83 -16.70 -9.43
N TYR A 297 -7.12 -16.54 -9.75
CA TYR A 297 -8.18 -17.37 -9.21
C TYR A 297 -8.11 -18.82 -9.70
N LEU A 298 -7.85 -19.04 -11.00
CA LEU A 298 -7.69 -20.38 -11.58
C LEU A 298 -6.46 -21.13 -11.04
N MET A 299 -5.43 -20.40 -10.64
CA MET A 299 -4.21 -20.92 -10.01
C MET A 299 -4.34 -21.09 -8.49
N GLU A 300 -5.52 -20.83 -7.93
CA GLU A 300 -5.80 -20.94 -6.49
C GLU A 300 -4.99 -19.98 -5.60
N TYR A 301 -4.38 -18.93 -6.16
CA TYR A 301 -3.72 -17.87 -5.38
C TYR A 301 -4.73 -16.97 -4.66
N GLY A 302 -5.96 -16.87 -5.20
CA GLY A 302 -7.03 -16.06 -4.65
C GLY A 302 -6.82 -14.57 -4.86
N ASP A 303 -7.43 -13.77 -3.98
CA ASP A 303 -7.45 -12.30 -4.03
C ASP A 303 -7.07 -11.63 -2.70
N TYR A 304 -6.51 -12.38 -1.75
CA TYR A 304 -6.01 -11.82 -0.50
C TYR A 304 -4.86 -12.64 0.07
N TYR A 305 -4.08 -12.00 0.94
CA TYR A 305 -3.05 -12.63 1.76
C TYR A 305 -3.34 -12.34 3.22
N SER A 306 -3.31 -13.36 4.08
CA SER A 306 -3.53 -13.18 5.52
C SER A 306 -2.56 -13.98 6.36
N SER A 307 -2.20 -13.39 7.50
CA SER A 307 -1.49 -14.04 8.60
C SER A 307 -2.37 -14.98 9.43
N HIS A 308 -3.69 -14.80 9.41
CA HIS A 308 -4.67 -15.49 10.26
C HIS A 308 -5.84 -16.04 9.43
N ASN A 309 -6.46 -17.10 9.94
CA ASN A 309 -7.68 -17.64 9.37
C ASN A 309 -8.89 -16.86 9.87
N PHE A 310 -9.72 -16.37 8.94
CA PHE A 310 -10.98 -15.71 9.26
C PHE A 310 -12.17 -16.64 9.03
N LYS A 311 -13.30 -16.29 9.64
CA LYS A 311 -14.58 -16.96 9.44
C LYS A 311 -15.59 -15.96 8.91
N PRO A 312 -16.47 -16.35 7.96
CA PRO A 312 -17.57 -15.50 7.54
C PRO A 312 -18.42 -15.09 8.74
N LEU A 313 -18.67 -13.79 8.87
CA LEU A 313 -19.59 -13.23 9.84
C LEU A 313 -20.88 -12.85 9.10
N LEU A 314 -22.02 -13.40 9.52
CA LEU A 314 -23.32 -13.01 9.02
C LEU A 314 -23.69 -11.65 9.63
N TRP A 315 -23.24 -10.58 8.98
CA TRP A 315 -23.28 -9.21 9.53
C TRP A 315 -24.66 -8.84 10.07
N THR A 316 -25.74 -9.08 9.32
CA THR A 316 -27.11 -8.72 9.74
C THR A 316 -27.60 -9.50 10.97
N GLN A 317 -27.20 -10.77 11.11
CA GLN A 317 -27.54 -11.57 12.29
C GLN A 317 -26.71 -11.14 13.49
N PHE A 318 -25.43 -10.82 13.27
CA PHE A 318 -24.54 -10.34 14.30
C PHE A 318 -24.95 -8.95 14.79
N GLU A 319 -25.26 -8.02 13.89
CA GLU A 319 -25.79 -6.68 14.18
C GLU A 319 -27.07 -6.79 15.00
N LYS A 320 -28.05 -7.59 14.53
CA LYS A 320 -29.27 -7.85 15.31
C LYS A 320 -28.98 -8.42 16.70
N PHE A 321 -28.06 -9.38 16.81
CA PHE A 321 -27.66 -9.94 18.10
C PHE A 321 -27.07 -8.88 19.04
N ILE A 322 -26.20 -8.00 18.51
CA ILE A 322 -25.62 -6.89 19.26
C ILE A 322 -26.72 -5.90 19.66
N ASP A 323 -27.61 -5.53 18.76
CA ASP A 323 -28.73 -4.64 19.06
C ASP A 323 -29.59 -5.26 20.16
N ASP A 324 -29.99 -6.53 20.04
CA ASP A 324 -30.81 -7.25 21.03
C ASP A 324 -30.14 -7.30 22.42
N GLN A 325 -28.80 -7.37 22.51
CA GLN A 325 -28.07 -7.45 23.78
C GLN A 325 -27.60 -6.10 24.35
N CYS A 326 -27.31 -5.14 23.47
CA CYS A 326 -26.63 -3.88 23.77
C CYS A 326 -27.44 -2.72 23.19
N HIS A 327 -28.76 -2.67 23.46
CA HIS A 327 -29.64 -1.58 23.03
C HIS A 327 -28.98 -0.22 23.32
N SER A 328 -28.51 0.46 22.26
CA SER A 328 -27.96 1.80 22.36
C SER A 328 -29.10 2.81 22.49
N ALA A 329 -29.09 3.62 23.55
CA ALA A 329 -30.06 4.70 23.74
C ALA A 329 -29.93 5.84 22.71
N GLU A 330 -28.87 5.83 21.89
CA GLU A 330 -28.55 6.88 20.91
C GLU A 330 -29.07 6.58 19.49
N CYS A 331 -29.66 5.40 19.26
CA CYS A 331 -30.28 5.04 17.98
C CYS A 331 -31.80 5.33 18.02
N TYR A 332 -32.20 6.60 17.85
CA TYR A 332 -33.58 7.01 17.56
C TYR A 332 -33.66 7.84 16.28
#